data_AF-A0A842SYW1-F1
#
_entry.id   AF-A0A842SYW1-F1
#
_cell.length_a   1.000
_cell.length_b   1.000
_cell.length_c   1.000
_cell.angle_alpha   90.00
_cell.angle_beta   90.00
_cell.angle_gamma   90.00
#
_symmetry.space_group_name_H-M   'P 1'
#
loop_
_entity.id
_entity.type
_entity.pdbx_description
1 polymer ?
#
loop_
_entity_poly.entity_id
_entity_poly.type
_entity_poly.pdbx_seq_one_letter_code
_entity_poly.pdbx_strand_id
1 'polypeptide(L)'
;IIIGLLIAIPAMRLKGPYFALGTLMFGFIMFRLFFMGEIGLEEIGGVPFISEDLNLTTVYFIILVIMVASLVFLFILVKSNFGTRLKSIRDDHKGAKASGINIAKYQIIAFAISAFFAGVSGGLFVFFNRYAGYYAFNVSYSFYPIIFTAIGGIATISGPALGTFVFLWAQEILIKLTSGLPFIEEAGLPFALVSLSIVLILMVRFVSNGMLKPLVDNLKELKDILLAK
;
A
#
# COMPACT_ATOMS: atom_id res chain seq x y z
N ILE A 1 3.05 -14.38 8.99
CA ILE A 1 2.03 -15.27 8.35
C ILE A 1 1.17 -15.97 9.40
N ILE A 2 1.75 -16.70 10.37
CA ILE A 2 1.00 -17.45 11.40
C ILE A 2 0.06 -16.54 12.20
N ILE A 3 0.54 -15.39 12.68
CA ILE A 3 -0.26 -14.39 13.40
C ILE A 3 -1.39 -13.84 12.50
N GLY A 4 -1.07 -13.54 11.24
CA GLY A 4 -2.06 -13.06 10.26
C GLY A 4 -3.15 -14.10 9.98
N LEU A 5 -2.81 -15.39 9.90
CA LEU A 5 -3.78 -16.47 9.72
C LEU A 5 -4.68 -16.63 10.96
N LEU A 6 -4.08 -16.52 12.15
CA LEU A 6 -4.80 -16.60 13.42
C LEU A 6 -5.80 -15.46 13.61
N ILE A 7 -5.48 -14.26 13.10
CA ILE A 7 -6.39 -13.10 13.07
C ILE A 7 -7.41 -13.21 11.93
N ALA A 8 -7.03 -13.77 10.78
CA ALA A 8 -7.91 -13.91 9.62
C ALA A 8 -9.13 -14.79 9.91
N ILE A 9 -8.92 -15.89 10.64
CA ILE A 9 -9.98 -16.87 10.95
C ILE A 9 -11.17 -16.24 11.70
N PRO A 10 -11.00 -15.49 12.80
CA PRO A 10 -12.10 -14.79 13.46
C PRO A 10 -12.59 -13.57 12.67
N ALA A 11 -11.69 -12.82 12.02
CA ALA A 11 -12.08 -11.63 11.24
C ALA A 11 -13.03 -11.97 10.08
N MET A 12 -12.92 -13.16 9.49
CA MET A 12 -13.77 -13.58 8.37
C MET A 12 -15.18 -14.03 8.75
N ARG A 13 -15.53 -14.07 10.05
CA ARG A 13 -16.94 -14.12 10.47
C ARG A 13 -17.66 -12.78 10.27
N LEU A 14 -16.91 -11.68 10.09
CA LEU A 14 -17.43 -10.34 9.87
C LEU A 14 -17.60 -10.10 8.36
N LYS A 15 -18.77 -9.64 7.93
CA LYS A 15 -19.06 -9.34 6.52
C LYS A 15 -18.96 -7.84 6.26
N GLY A 16 -18.36 -7.43 5.14
CA GLY A 16 -18.39 -6.05 4.66
C GLY A 16 -17.55 -5.08 5.52
N PRO A 17 -18.08 -3.89 5.89
CA PRO A 17 -17.29 -2.83 6.53
C PRO A 17 -16.73 -3.21 7.91
N TYR A 18 -17.36 -4.17 8.59
CA TYR A 18 -16.90 -4.68 9.88
C TYR A 18 -15.52 -5.38 9.79
N PHE A 19 -15.19 -5.98 8.65
CA PHE A 19 -13.88 -6.58 8.43
C PHE A 19 -12.77 -5.51 8.37
N ALA A 20 -13.01 -4.43 7.62
CA ALA A 20 -12.09 -3.31 7.53
C ALA A 20 -11.88 -2.64 8.89
N LEU A 21 -12.97 -2.45 9.64
CA LEU A 21 -12.91 -1.92 11.00
C LEU A 21 -12.05 -2.81 11.91
N GLY A 22 -12.20 -4.14 11.82
CA GLY A 22 -11.39 -5.10 12.58
C GLY A 22 -9.90 -4.99 12.29
N THR A 23 -9.51 -4.88 11.01
CA THR A 23 -8.09 -4.72 10.63
C THR A 23 -7.52 -3.38 11.09
N LEU A 24 -8.34 -2.32 11.10
CA LEU A 24 -7.95 -0.99 11.54
C LEU A 24 -7.76 -0.94 13.06
N MET A 25 -8.69 -1.55 13.81
CA MET A 25 -8.58 -1.70 15.27
C MET A 25 -7.36 -2.53 15.68
N PHE A 26 -7.03 -3.57 14.92
CA PHE A 26 -5.80 -4.32 15.15
C PHE A 26 -4.55 -3.42 15.05
N GLY A 27 -4.50 -2.52 14.05
CA GLY A 27 -3.44 -1.51 13.93
C GLY A 27 -3.39 -0.57 15.13
N PHE A 28 -4.55 -0.07 15.59
CA PHE A 28 -4.62 0.77 16.79
C PHE A 28 -4.14 0.06 18.06
N ILE A 29 -4.51 -1.20 18.24
CA ILE A 29 -4.08 -2.01 19.39
C ILE A 29 -2.56 -2.20 19.35
N MET A 30 -2.00 -2.56 18.19
CA MET A 30 -0.54 -2.67 18.04
C MET A 30 0.15 -1.34 18.35
N PHE A 31 -0.32 -0.23 17.76
CA PHE A 31 0.23 1.09 18.03
C PHE A 31 0.20 1.43 19.52
N ARG A 32 -0.94 1.21 20.21
CA ARG A 32 -1.06 1.50 21.65
C ARG A 32 -0.22 0.58 22.51
N LEU A 33 -0.09 -0.69 22.15
CA LEU A 33 0.79 -1.62 22.87
C LEU A 33 2.26 -1.22 22.79
N PHE A 34 2.74 -0.79 21.61
CA PHE A 34 4.12 -0.33 21.45
C PHE A 34 4.35 1.09 21.97
N PHE A 35 3.32 1.93 21.99
CA PHE A 35 3.40 3.30 22.48
C PHE A 35 3.30 3.41 24.01
N MET A 36 2.44 2.59 24.66
CA MET A 36 2.21 2.63 26.11
C MET A 36 2.89 1.51 26.88
N GLY A 37 3.26 0.41 26.21
CA GLY A 37 3.83 -0.75 26.89
C GLY A 37 5.29 -0.56 27.25
N GLU A 38 5.67 -1.00 28.46
CA GLU A 38 7.07 -1.21 28.90
C GLU A 38 7.88 -2.18 28.01
N ILE A 39 7.24 -2.77 27.00
CA ILE A 39 7.90 -3.48 25.89
C ILE A 39 8.70 -2.54 24.99
N GLY A 40 8.70 -1.23 25.28
CA GLY A 40 9.86 -0.37 25.17
C GLY A 40 10.71 -0.61 23.94
N LEU A 41 10.12 -0.43 22.75
CA LEU A 41 10.90 -0.19 21.55
C LEU A 41 11.51 1.22 21.56
N GLU A 42 11.75 1.81 22.74
CA GLU A 42 12.39 3.12 22.85
C GLU A 42 13.74 3.07 22.13
N GLU A 43 14.45 1.94 22.19
CA GLU A 43 15.68 1.74 21.41
C GLU A 43 15.92 0.26 21.07
N ILE A 44 15.12 -0.38 20.18
CA ILE A 44 15.73 -1.44 19.34
C ILE A 44 16.57 -0.75 18.25
N GLY A 45 17.54 0.04 18.69
CA GLY A 45 18.72 0.44 17.93
C GLY A 45 19.68 -0.72 18.04
N GLY A 46 19.65 -1.61 17.04
CA GLY A 46 20.42 -2.85 17.09
C GLY A 46 19.55 -4.10 17.05
N VAL A 47 18.61 -4.17 16.09
CA VAL A 47 18.37 -5.48 15.51
C VAL A 47 19.72 -5.88 14.90
N PRO A 48 20.38 -6.97 15.33
CA PRO A 48 21.63 -7.41 14.73
C PRO A 48 21.32 -7.87 13.31
N PHE A 49 21.26 -6.91 12.39
CA PHE A 49 21.18 -7.20 10.98
C PHE A 49 22.52 -7.77 10.58
N ILE A 50 22.47 -8.69 9.62
CA ILE A 50 23.55 -9.55 9.14
C ILE A 50 24.83 -8.81 8.69
N SER A 51 24.87 -7.47 8.74
CA SER A 51 26.05 -6.67 8.42
C SER A 51 25.77 -5.18 8.65
N GLU A 52 26.33 -4.60 9.71
CA GLU A 52 26.43 -3.14 9.87
C GLU A 52 27.19 -2.49 8.68
N ASP A 53 28.01 -3.28 7.98
CA ASP A 53 28.86 -2.90 6.85
C ASP A 53 28.17 -2.87 5.47
N LEU A 54 26.86 -3.19 5.37
CA LEU A 54 26.17 -3.11 4.08
C LEU A 54 26.01 -1.65 3.64
N ASN A 55 26.62 -1.31 2.50
CA ASN A 55 26.46 -0.03 1.85
C ASN A 55 24.98 0.22 1.47
N LEU A 56 24.50 1.45 1.62
CA LEU A 56 23.12 1.86 1.32
C LEU A 56 22.70 1.49 -0.11
N THR A 57 23.64 1.56 -1.05
CA THR A 57 23.44 1.14 -2.44
C THR A 57 23.08 -0.35 -2.54
N THR A 58 23.74 -1.21 -1.78
CA THR A 58 23.46 -2.65 -1.77
C THR A 58 22.09 -2.94 -1.17
N VAL A 59 21.74 -2.26 -0.07
CA VAL A 59 20.41 -2.36 0.55
C VAL A 59 19.31 -1.96 -0.43
N TYR A 60 19.51 -0.87 -1.18
CA TYR A 60 18.60 -0.43 -2.23
C TYR A 60 18.37 -1.50 -3.30
N PHE A 61 19.44 -2.11 -3.83
CA PHE A 61 19.32 -3.16 -4.83
C PHE A 61 18.63 -4.42 -4.30
N ILE A 62 18.86 -4.80 -3.03
CA ILE A 62 18.15 -5.92 -2.39
C ILE A 62 16.64 -5.63 -2.33
N ILE A 63 16.25 -4.45 -1.84
CA ILE A 63 14.84 -4.04 -1.77
C ILE A 63 14.22 -4.02 -3.17
N LEU A 64 14.94 -3.49 -4.17
CA LEU A 64 14.47 -3.42 -5.55
C LEU A 64 14.25 -4.81 -6.15
N VAL A 65 15.16 -5.76 -5.93
CA VAL A 65 15.01 -7.14 -6.38
C VAL A 65 13.79 -7.79 -5.73
N ILE A 66 13.59 -7.61 -4.42
CA ILE A 66 12.43 -8.17 -3.72
C ILE A 66 11.12 -7.54 -4.20
N MET A 67 11.12 -6.23 -4.48
CA MET A 67 9.97 -5.52 -5.06
C MET A 67 9.61 -6.08 -6.44
N VAL A 68 10.59 -6.21 -7.33
CA VAL A 68 10.38 -6.75 -8.69
C VAL A 68 9.92 -8.20 -8.63
N ALA A 69 10.55 -9.03 -7.80
CA ALA A 69 10.15 -10.43 -7.59
C ALA A 69 8.69 -10.53 -7.09
N SER A 70 8.29 -9.67 -6.15
CA SER A 70 6.92 -9.60 -5.63
C SER A 70 5.91 -9.22 -6.70
N LEU A 71 6.23 -8.24 -7.56
CA LEU A 71 5.38 -7.83 -8.68
C LEU A 71 5.23 -8.94 -9.72
N VAL A 72 6.32 -9.60 -10.09
CA VAL A 72 6.31 -10.73 -11.03
C VAL A 72 5.47 -11.89 -10.48
N PHE A 73 5.63 -12.22 -9.20
CA PHE A 73 4.84 -13.25 -8.54
C PHE A 73 3.34 -12.92 -8.58
N LEU A 74 2.95 -11.69 -8.22
CA LEU A 74 1.56 -11.24 -8.27
C LEU A 74 1.01 -11.28 -9.71
N PHE A 75 1.80 -10.91 -10.71
CA PHE A 75 1.39 -10.96 -12.10
C PHE A 75 1.08 -12.39 -12.57
N ILE A 76 1.93 -13.36 -12.21
CA ILE A 76 1.71 -14.78 -12.50
C ILE A 76 0.46 -15.28 -11.76
N LEU A 77 0.30 -14.91 -10.50
CA LEU A 77 -0.85 -15.30 -9.68
C LEU A 77 -2.18 -14.82 -10.28
N VAL A 78 -2.25 -13.58 -10.76
CA VAL A 78 -3.47 -13.01 -11.34
C VAL A 78 -3.79 -13.58 -12.72
N LYS A 79 -2.78 -14.00 -13.50
CA LYS A 79 -3.00 -14.72 -14.77
C LYS A 79 -3.41 -16.19 -14.56
N SER A 80 -3.16 -16.76 -13.38
CA SER A 80 -3.53 -18.14 -13.07
C SER A 80 -5.05 -18.32 -12.87
N ASN A 81 -5.48 -19.58 -12.84
CA ASN A 81 -6.86 -19.97 -12.52
C ASN A 81 -7.37 -19.39 -11.19
N PHE A 82 -6.47 -19.15 -10.23
CA PHE A 82 -6.81 -18.52 -8.95
C PHE A 82 -7.27 -17.07 -9.15
N GLY A 83 -6.55 -16.31 -9.97
CA GLY A 83 -6.89 -14.92 -10.30
C GLY A 83 -8.22 -14.82 -11.04
N THR A 84 -8.49 -15.73 -11.98
CA THR A 84 -9.78 -15.77 -12.70
C THR A 84 -10.96 -16.01 -11.76
N ARG A 85 -10.81 -16.92 -10.79
CA ARG A 85 -11.84 -17.18 -9.76
C ARG A 85 -12.05 -15.96 -8.84
N LEU A 86 -10.98 -15.24 -8.51
CA LEU A 86 -11.08 -13.99 -7.75
C LEU A 86 -11.83 -12.90 -8.52
N LYS A 87 -11.57 -12.77 -9.83
CA LYS A 87 -12.31 -11.83 -10.69
C LYS A 87 -13.79 -12.18 -10.76
N SER A 88 -14.15 -13.45 -10.91
CA SER A 88 -15.58 -13.84 -10.91
C SER A 88 -16.28 -13.54 -9.58
N ILE A 89 -15.59 -13.69 -8.44
CA ILE A 89 -16.14 -13.32 -7.12
C ILE A 89 -16.37 -11.81 -7.02
N ARG A 90 -15.47 -11.00 -7.60
CA ARG A 90 -15.57 -9.54 -7.62
C ARG A 90 -16.72 -9.07 -8.50
N ASP A 91 -16.93 -9.69 -9.66
CA ASP A 91 -17.90 -9.24 -10.65
C ASP A 91 -19.33 -9.66 -10.28
N ASP A 92 -19.55 -10.92 -9.84
CA ASP A 92 -20.84 -11.35 -9.26
C ASP A 92 -20.65 -12.39 -8.14
N HIS A 93 -20.86 -11.93 -6.90
CA HIS A 93 -20.77 -12.76 -5.71
C HIS A 93 -21.87 -13.82 -5.61
N LYS A 94 -23.07 -13.59 -6.18
CA LYS A 94 -24.16 -14.58 -6.17
C LYS A 94 -23.92 -15.64 -7.26
N GLY A 95 -23.56 -15.20 -8.47
CA GLY A 95 -23.21 -16.09 -9.59
C GLY A 95 -22.01 -16.98 -9.32
N ALA A 96 -20.95 -16.45 -8.68
CA ALA A 96 -19.79 -17.24 -8.29
C ALA A 96 -20.16 -18.34 -7.28
N LYS A 97 -21.05 -18.04 -6.31
CA LYS A 97 -21.52 -19.02 -5.33
C LYS A 97 -22.38 -20.12 -5.98
N ALA A 98 -23.24 -19.76 -6.93
CA ALA A 98 -24.06 -20.70 -7.68
C ALA A 98 -23.20 -21.64 -8.56
N SER A 99 -22.05 -21.16 -9.04
CA SER A 99 -21.10 -21.93 -9.84
C SER A 99 -20.21 -22.88 -9.00
N GLY A 100 -20.50 -23.06 -7.70
CA GLY A 100 -19.77 -23.98 -6.81
C GLY A 100 -18.44 -23.43 -6.26
N ILE A 101 -18.15 -22.14 -6.44
CA ILE A 101 -16.92 -21.53 -5.90
C ILE A 101 -17.09 -21.30 -4.39
N ASN A 102 -16.21 -21.88 -3.58
CA ASN A 102 -16.16 -21.60 -2.14
C ASN A 102 -15.53 -20.23 -1.88
N ILE A 103 -16.36 -19.18 -1.88
CA ILE A 103 -15.94 -17.78 -1.76
C ILE A 103 -15.09 -17.54 -0.49
N ALA A 104 -15.49 -18.11 0.64
CA ALA A 104 -14.78 -17.93 1.91
C ALA A 104 -13.33 -18.44 1.80
N LYS A 105 -13.12 -19.61 1.20
CA LYS A 105 -11.78 -20.18 0.99
C LYS A 105 -10.89 -19.26 0.15
N TYR A 106 -11.41 -18.71 -0.95
CA TYR A 106 -10.64 -17.82 -1.81
C TYR A 106 -10.32 -16.48 -1.15
N GLN A 107 -11.22 -15.95 -0.33
CA GLN A 107 -10.98 -14.75 0.45
C GLN A 107 -9.92 -14.95 1.55
N ILE A 108 -9.90 -16.11 2.24
CA ILE A 108 -8.84 -16.45 3.21
C ILE A 108 -7.47 -16.48 2.52
N ILE A 109 -7.38 -17.17 1.38
CA ILE A 109 -6.13 -17.28 0.64
C ILE A 109 -5.68 -15.90 0.14
N ALA A 110 -6.59 -15.09 -0.39
CA ALA A 110 -6.30 -13.72 -0.81
C ALA A 110 -5.80 -12.86 0.36
N PHE A 111 -6.44 -12.95 1.54
CA PHE A 111 -5.99 -12.24 2.73
C PHE A 111 -4.61 -12.71 3.21
N ALA A 112 -4.35 -14.01 3.21
CA ALA A 112 -3.05 -14.56 3.61
C ALA A 112 -1.93 -14.09 2.67
N ILE A 113 -2.18 -14.01 1.37
CA ILE A 113 -1.25 -13.48 0.37
C ILE A 113 -0.99 -11.98 0.62
N SER A 114 -2.04 -11.19 0.86
CA SER A 114 -1.89 -9.77 1.20
C SER A 114 -1.09 -9.57 2.51
N ALA A 115 -1.37 -10.36 3.54
CA ALA A 115 -0.67 -10.31 4.82
C ALA A 115 0.81 -10.73 4.67
N PHE A 116 1.12 -11.66 3.76
CA PHE A 116 2.51 -12.01 3.43
C PHE A 116 3.26 -10.82 2.85
N PHE A 117 2.72 -10.17 1.82
CA PHE A 117 3.37 -9.00 1.20
C PHE A 117 3.45 -7.79 2.14
N ALA A 118 2.41 -7.55 2.96
CA ALA A 118 2.45 -6.52 3.99
C ALA A 118 3.57 -6.79 5.03
N GLY A 119 3.74 -8.05 5.44
CA GLY A 119 4.82 -8.46 6.34
C GLY A 119 6.21 -8.31 5.72
N VAL A 120 6.39 -8.69 4.45
CA VAL A 120 7.64 -8.47 3.71
C VAL A 120 7.95 -6.98 3.62
N SER A 121 6.96 -6.15 3.27
CA SER A 121 7.11 -4.69 3.21
C SER A 121 7.50 -4.09 4.57
N GLY A 122 6.88 -4.52 5.66
CA GLY A 122 7.23 -4.07 7.01
C GLY A 122 8.64 -4.49 7.44
N GLY A 123 9.04 -5.73 7.11
CA GLY A 123 10.39 -6.22 7.37
C GLY A 123 11.44 -5.42 6.59
N LEU A 124 11.18 -5.10 5.31
CA LEU A 124 12.04 -4.25 4.50
C LEU A 124 12.09 -2.80 5.02
N PHE A 125 10.98 -2.29 5.54
CA PHE A 125 10.93 -0.96 6.15
C PHE A 125 11.86 -0.87 7.36
N VAL A 126 11.79 -1.84 8.28
CA VAL A 126 12.70 -1.89 9.44
C VAL A 126 14.14 -2.13 9.00
N PHE A 127 14.36 -2.99 8.00
CA PHE A 127 15.69 -3.26 7.45
C PHE A 127 16.35 -1.99 6.88
N PHE A 128 15.58 -1.18 6.16
CA PHE A 128 16.06 0.07 5.58
C PHE A 128 16.32 1.15 6.64
N ASN A 129 15.38 1.32 7.58
CA ASN A 129 15.48 2.36 8.61
C ASN A 129 16.43 1.99 9.77
N ARG A 130 16.86 0.72 9.85
CA ARG A 130 17.71 0.16 10.93
C ARG A 130 17.15 0.33 12.35
N TYR A 131 15.90 0.76 12.45
CA TYR A 131 15.18 1.05 13.68
C TYR A 131 13.73 0.62 13.54
N ALA A 132 13.21 -0.01 14.59
CA ALA A 132 11.81 -0.38 14.72
C ALA A 132 11.20 0.37 15.91
N GLY A 133 10.58 1.52 15.65
CA GLY A 133 9.84 2.28 16.66
C GLY A 133 8.33 2.19 16.50
N TYR A 134 7.59 2.71 17.48
CA TYR A 134 6.13 2.73 17.47
C TYR A 134 5.53 3.48 16.26
N TYR A 135 6.28 4.43 15.67
CA TYR A 135 5.86 5.16 14.48
C TYR A 135 5.59 4.25 13.28
N ALA A 136 6.27 3.10 13.17
CA ALA A 136 6.02 2.12 12.10
C ALA A 136 4.62 1.51 12.16
N PHE A 137 3.97 1.54 13.33
CA PHE A 137 2.61 1.06 13.55
C PHE A 137 1.55 2.16 13.47
N ASN A 138 1.91 3.36 13.03
CA ASN A 138 0.95 4.45 12.88
C ASN A 138 -0.18 4.06 11.92
N VAL A 139 -1.42 4.28 12.33
CA VAL A 139 -2.63 3.92 11.57
C VAL A 139 -2.66 4.58 10.19
N SER A 140 -2.00 5.72 10.02
CA SER A 140 -1.83 6.41 8.73
C SER A 140 -1.24 5.48 7.66
N TYR A 141 -0.34 4.57 8.02
CA TYR A 141 0.24 3.60 7.08
C TYR A 141 -0.78 2.60 6.53
N SER A 142 -1.91 2.38 7.22
CA SER A 142 -2.99 1.52 6.73
C SER A 142 -3.79 2.16 5.59
N PHE A 143 -3.76 3.49 5.48
CA PHE A 143 -4.48 4.22 4.42
C PHE A 143 -3.67 4.33 3.14
N TYR A 144 -2.33 4.33 3.20
CA TYR A 144 -1.49 4.49 2.02
C TYR A 144 -1.76 3.47 0.91
N PRO A 145 -1.88 2.15 1.17
CA PRO A 145 -2.20 1.19 0.11
C PRO A 145 -3.54 1.49 -0.57
N ILE A 146 -4.54 1.99 0.17
CA ILE A 146 -5.85 2.39 -0.38
C ILE A 146 -5.68 3.62 -1.29
N ILE A 147 -4.90 4.60 -0.86
CA ILE A 147 -4.60 5.81 -1.64
C ILE A 147 -3.84 5.44 -2.93
N PHE A 148 -2.76 4.65 -2.83
CA PHE A 148 -1.94 4.27 -3.97
C PHE A 148 -2.72 3.45 -4.99
N THR A 149 -3.58 2.53 -4.53
CA THR A 149 -4.45 1.74 -5.40
C THR A 149 -5.55 2.58 -6.05
N ALA A 150 -6.09 3.58 -5.34
CA ALA A 150 -7.06 4.51 -5.91
C ALA A 150 -6.45 5.40 -7.00
N ILE A 151 -5.23 5.90 -6.78
CA ILE A 151 -4.50 6.74 -7.75
C ILE A 151 -4.09 5.92 -8.98
N GLY A 152 -3.48 4.76 -8.74
CA GLY A 152 -2.95 3.92 -9.80
C GLY A 152 -3.98 3.08 -10.55
N GLY A 153 -5.15 2.86 -9.95
CA GLY A 153 -6.26 2.09 -10.50
C GLY A 153 -6.46 0.73 -9.82
N ILE A 154 -7.69 0.49 -9.37
CA ILE A 154 -8.11 -0.70 -8.58
C ILE A 154 -8.09 -2.00 -9.40
N ALA A 155 -8.16 -1.90 -10.73
CA ALA A 155 -8.33 -3.06 -11.62
C ALA A 155 -7.02 -3.72 -12.09
N THR A 156 -5.85 -3.11 -11.83
CA THR A 156 -4.55 -3.61 -12.31
C THR A 156 -3.54 -3.74 -11.18
N ILE A 157 -2.53 -4.60 -11.34
CA ILE A 157 -1.45 -4.79 -10.35
C ILE A 157 -0.36 -3.72 -10.51
N SER A 158 -0.09 -3.33 -11.76
CA SER A 158 0.88 -2.26 -12.08
C SER A 158 0.37 -0.88 -11.68
N GLY A 159 -0.95 -0.69 -11.62
CA GLY A 159 -1.59 0.55 -11.19
C GLY A 159 -1.08 1.00 -9.83
N PRO A 160 -1.30 0.25 -8.73
CA PRO A 160 -0.82 0.62 -7.41
C PRO A 160 0.68 0.89 -7.33
N ALA A 161 1.51 0.15 -8.08
CA ALA A 161 2.96 0.40 -8.12
C ALA A 161 3.30 1.78 -8.72
N LEU A 162 2.65 2.13 -9.84
CA LEU A 162 2.75 3.47 -10.44
C LEU A 162 2.14 4.55 -9.54
N GLY A 163 1.01 4.25 -8.90
CA GLY A 163 0.33 5.15 -7.95
C GLY A 163 1.22 5.50 -6.76
N THR A 164 1.92 4.51 -6.20
CA THR A 164 2.93 4.73 -5.14
C THR A 164 4.05 5.63 -5.64
N PHE A 165 4.60 5.37 -6.82
CA PHE A 165 5.69 6.18 -7.38
C PHE A 165 5.28 7.64 -7.59
N VAL A 166 4.13 7.86 -8.23
CA VAL A 166 3.58 9.21 -8.49
C VAL A 166 3.27 9.93 -7.18
N PHE A 167 2.66 9.24 -6.21
CA PHE A 167 2.34 9.83 -4.92
C PHE A 167 3.59 10.27 -4.16
N LEU A 168 4.59 9.38 -4.04
CA LEU A 168 5.84 9.69 -3.34
C LEU A 168 6.63 10.80 -4.04
N TRP A 169 6.67 10.78 -5.38
CA TRP A 169 7.34 11.82 -6.15
C TRP A 169 6.65 13.19 -5.99
N ALA A 170 5.32 13.22 -6.02
CA ALA A 170 4.56 14.44 -5.76
C ALA A 170 4.75 14.95 -4.31
N GLN A 171 4.77 14.03 -3.34
CA GLN A 171 5.02 14.35 -1.94
C GLN A 171 6.41 14.98 -1.75
N GLU A 172 7.45 14.41 -2.36
CA GLU A 172 8.82 14.93 -2.28
C GLU A 172 8.94 16.34 -2.86
N ILE A 173 8.30 16.59 -4.02
CA ILE A 173 8.26 17.91 -4.65
C ILE A 173 7.55 18.92 -3.73
N LEU A 174 6.41 18.53 -3.16
CA LEU A 174 5.66 19.38 -2.25
C LEU A 174 6.44 19.69 -0.98
N ILE A 175 7.13 18.72 -0.39
CA ILE A 175 7.98 18.94 0.79
C ILE A 175 9.05 19.99 0.47
N LYS A 176 9.75 19.86 -0.67
CA LYS A 176 10.79 20.82 -1.08
C LYS A 176 10.26 22.24 -1.33
N LEU A 177 9.06 22.36 -1.91
CA LEU A 177 8.39 23.65 -2.11
C LEU A 177 7.94 24.27 -0.78
N THR A 178 7.47 23.43 0.14
CA THR A 178 6.87 23.85 1.41
C THR A 178 7.95 24.20 2.44
N SER A 179 9.08 23.49 2.45
CA SER A 179 10.23 23.77 3.34
C SER A 179 10.91 25.11 3.09
N GLY A 180 10.62 25.76 1.95
CA GLY A 180 11.09 27.12 1.66
C GLY A 180 10.17 28.24 2.17
N LEU A 181 9.03 27.90 2.80
CA LEU A 181 8.03 28.88 3.25
C LEU A 181 8.13 29.13 4.77
N PRO A 182 8.61 30.32 5.21
CA PRO A 182 8.85 30.60 6.63
C PRO A 182 7.57 30.58 7.50
N PHE A 183 6.39 30.87 6.92
CA PHE A 183 5.10 30.84 7.62
C PHE A 183 4.76 29.48 8.25
N ILE A 184 5.22 28.38 7.65
CA ILE A 184 4.85 27.02 8.07
C ILE A 184 5.73 26.56 9.23
N GLU A 185 6.97 27.05 9.30
CA GLU A 185 7.88 26.81 10.42
C GLU A 185 7.40 27.54 11.69
N GLU A 186 6.91 28.77 11.54
CA GLU A 186 6.34 29.55 12.65
C GLU A 186 5.02 28.98 13.19
N ALA A 187 4.22 28.30 12.35
CA ALA A 187 2.95 27.72 12.77
C ALA A 187 3.09 26.45 13.63
N GLY A 188 4.29 25.88 13.77
CA GLY A 188 4.54 24.67 14.55
C GLY A 188 3.82 23.42 14.04
N LEU A 189 3.28 23.47 12.81
CA LEU A 189 2.59 22.34 12.20
C LEU A 189 3.62 21.37 11.62
N PRO A 190 3.45 20.05 11.79
CA PRO A 190 4.31 19.08 11.13
C PRO A 190 4.16 19.27 9.61
N PHE A 191 5.23 19.73 8.94
CA PHE A 191 5.28 19.92 7.48
C PHE A 191 4.79 18.70 6.71
N ALA A 192 5.03 17.50 7.25
CA ALA A 192 4.55 16.23 6.71
C ALA A 192 3.02 16.11 6.68
N LEU A 193 2.29 16.65 7.65
CA LEU A 193 0.82 16.58 7.69
C LEU A 193 0.19 17.56 6.71
N VAL A 194 0.71 18.79 6.62
CA VAL A 194 0.20 19.81 5.70
C VAL A 194 0.44 19.40 4.25
N SER A 195 1.64 18.92 3.93
CA SER A 195 1.95 18.39 2.59
C SER A 195 1.07 17.18 2.26
N LEU A 196 0.85 16.26 3.19
CA LEU A 196 -0.02 15.10 3.01
C LEU A 196 -1.49 15.50 2.77
N SER A 197 -2.02 16.49 3.51
CA SER A 197 -3.37 17.03 3.30
C SER A 197 -3.52 17.69 1.93
N ILE A 198 -2.53 18.46 1.48
CA ILE A 198 -2.56 19.12 0.16
C ILE A 198 -2.43 18.07 -0.95
N VAL A 199 -1.54 17.10 -0.82
CA VAL A 199 -1.41 15.98 -1.75
C VAL A 199 -2.72 15.21 -1.84
N LEU A 200 -3.36 14.89 -0.71
CA LEU A 200 -4.65 14.19 -0.68
C LEU A 200 -5.75 15.00 -1.37
N ILE A 201 -5.87 16.30 -1.10
CA ILE A 201 -6.89 17.15 -1.72
C ILE A 201 -6.65 17.27 -3.23
N LEU A 202 -5.41 17.51 -3.66
CA LEU A 202 -5.05 17.56 -5.08
C LEU A 202 -5.30 16.22 -5.76
N MET A 203 -4.84 15.12 -5.16
CA MET A 203 -5.02 13.78 -5.68
C MET A 203 -6.51 13.40 -5.77
N VAL A 204 -7.32 13.64 -4.74
CA VAL A 204 -8.77 13.38 -4.77
C VAL A 204 -9.45 14.22 -5.85
N ARG A 205 -9.02 15.46 -6.05
CA ARG A 205 -9.51 16.34 -7.12
C ARG A 205 -9.12 15.84 -8.51
N PHE A 206 -7.97 15.17 -8.67
CA PHE A 206 -7.57 14.52 -9.93
C PHE A 206 -8.15 13.11 -10.10
N VAL A 207 -8.51 12.42 -9.02
CA VAL A 207 -9.17 11.11 -9.02
C VAL A 207 -10.62 11.21 -9.52
N SER A 208 -11.31 12.36 -9.36
CA SER A 208 -12.65 12.55 -9.92
C SER A 208 -12.68 12.50 -11.46
N ASN A 209 -11.55 12.74 -12.14
CA ASN A 209 -11.41 12.58 -13.59
C ASN A 209 -10.43 11.48 -14.03
N GLY A 210 -9.71 10.84 -13.11
CA GLY A 210 -8.70 9.81 -13.39
C GLY A 210 -7.51 10.36 -14.17
N MET A 211 -6.32 10.42 -13.59
CA MET A 211 -5.11 10.91 -14.28
C MET A 211 -4.80 10.19 -15.61
N LEU A 212 -5.33 8.99 -15.82
CA LEU A 212 -5.17 8.22 -17.07
C LEU A 212 -6.19 8.57 -18.16
N LYS A 213 -7.34 9.15 -17.84
CA LYS A 213 -8.37 9.49 -18.84
C LYS A 213 -7.90 10.59 -19.80
N PRO A 214 -7.40 11.75 -19.32
CA PRO A 214 -6.92 12.81 -20.20
C PRO A 214 -5.69 12.40 -21.03
N LEU A 215 -4.81 11.55 -20.48
CA LEU A 215 -3.63 11.06 -21.22
C LEU A 215 -4.00 10.05 -22.31
N VAL A 216 -4.98 9.16 -22.06
CA VAL A 216 -5.48 8.20 -23.06
C VAL A 216 -6.29 8.90 -24.15
N ASP A 217 -7.04 9.94 -23.80
CA ASP A 217 -7.83 10.72 -24.76
C ASP A 217 -6.90 11.56 -25.67
N ASN A 218 -5.88 12.21 -25.12
CA ASN A 218 -4.88 12.93 -25.92
C ASN A 218 -4.06 12.01 -26.84
N LEU A 219 -3.79 10.77 -26.43
CA LEU A 219 -3.06 9.80 -27.26
C LEU A 219 -3.92 9.26 -28.41
N LYS A 220 -5.25 9.18 -28.21
CA LYS A 220 -6.21 8.83 -29.27
C LYS A 220 -6.36 9.96 -30.27
N GLU A 221 -6.48 11.20 -29.81
CA GLU A 221 -6.54 12.37 -30.70
C GLU A 221 -5.28 12.49 -31.57
N LEU A 222 -4.08 12.27 -30.98
CA LEU A 222 -2.84 12.31 -31.74
C LEU A 222 -2.76 11.17 -32.78
N LYS A 223 -3.26 9.98 -32.42
CA LYS A 223 -3.31 8.82 -33.33
C LYS A 223 -4.31 9.04 -34.47
N ASP A 224 -5.44 9.68 -34.20
CA ASP A 224 -6.46 10.00 -35.20
C ASP A 224 -5.97 11.11 -36.15
N ILE A 225 -5.23 12.10 -35.66
CA ILE A 225 -4.57 13.14 -36.49
C ILE A 225 -3.46 12.54 -37.37
N LEU A 226 -2.71 11.55 -36.87
CA LEU A 226 -1.65 10.88 -37.63
C LEU A 226 -2.16 9.84 -38.63
N LEU A 227 -3.31 9.22 -38.39
CA LEU A 227 -3.93 8.24 -39.29
C LEU A 227 -4.94 8.85 -40.27
N ALA A 228 -5.34 10.11 -40.08
CA ALA A 228 -6.19 10.87 -41.00
C ALA A 228 -5.41 11.55 -42.15
N LYS A 229 -4.24 11.01 -42.53
CA LYS A 229 -3.45 11.49 -43.67
C LYS A 229 -3.09 10.35 -44.61
#